data_AF-A0A8K0G8Z0-F1
#
_entry.id   AF-A0A8K0G8Z0-F1
#
_cell.length_a   1.000
_cell.length_b   1.000
_cell.length_c   1.000
_cell.angle_alpha   90.00
_cell.angle_beta   90.00
_cell.angle_gamma   90.00
#
_symmetry.space_group_name_H-M   'P 1'
#
loop_
_entity.id
_entity.type
_entity.pdbx_description
1 polymer ?
#
loop_
_entity_poly.entity_id
_entity_poly.type
_entity_poly.pdbx_seq_one_letter_code
_entity_poly.pdbx_strand_id
1 'polypeptide(L)'
;WCSALDNQLKNGLESILNIQLDCVQWTQASLPIKSRGLGIRKITDIALPAFLASTFGVHALVNLICSSLDEGTVDLEEEAKKIWNELNSLNIPTLRTYQRNWDIINIQRIIVNTFTVDSFTEIARLKALQLPKSGAWLQAIPSSHIGTLMDNNSFRVCVALRIGSPVCRPYNCICGAQVSVDGRHGLHCGNGSGRFSRHNELNDILKRSLSSMGMPCLLEPGGLVRDDGKRPDAHSAVESGYAAEAAAKRKHSKYKVIKESYYFFVAFAVETFGLWSKEAQDLVHTIGTNLNQISGDSRSKQFLTQRISLAIQPGNAACVFETLLLPLPWKKHFI
;
A
#
# COMPACT_ATOMS: atom_id res chain seq x y z
N TRP A 1 -6.80 29.94 -5.68
CA TRP A 1 -7.53 28.95 -6.51
C TRP A 1 -7.12 27.51 -6.19
N CYS A 2 -5.83 27.13 -6.30
CA CYS A 2 -5.36 25.75 -6.03
C CYS A 2 -5.81 25.19 -4.67
N SER A 3 -5.66 25.95 -3.58
CA SER A 3 -6.06 25.51 -2.24
C SER A 3 -7.56 25.25 -2.10
N ALA A 4 -8.41 25.97 -2.86
CA ALA A 4 -9.85 25.74 -2.84
C ALA A 4 -10.21 24.41 -3.51
N LEU A 5 -9.52 24.06 -4.61
CA LEU A 5 -9.68 22.76 -5.26
C LEU A 5 -9.15 21.61 -4.38
N ASP A 6 -8.02 21.82 -3.70
CA ASP A 6 -7.50 20.83 -2.75
C ASP A 6 -8.50 20.55 -1.62
N ASN A 7 -9.22 21.57 -1.15
CA ASN A 7 -10.28 21.38 -0.16
C ASN A 7 -11.47 20.59 -0.75
N GLN A 8 -11.85 20.80 -2.02
CA GLN A 8 -12.89 19.99 -2.66
C GLN A 8 -12.47 18.53 -2.81
N LEU A 9 -11.21 18.28 -3.21
CA LEU A 9 -10.65 16.93 -3.28
C LEU A 9 -10.63 16.25 -1.90
N LYS A 10 -10.25 16.99 -0.85
CA LYS A 10 -10.27 16.52 0.52
C LYS A 10 -11.70 16.14 0.95
N ASN A 11 -12.66 17.04 0.77
CA ASN A 11 -14.06 16.82 1.16
C ASN A 11 -14.67 15.60 0.43
N GLY A 12 -14.38 15.45 -0.87
CA GLY A 12 -14.82 14.28 -1.64
C GLY A 12 -14.21 12.98 -1.11
N LEU A 13 -12.91 12.99 -0.79
CA LEU A 13 -12.22 11.85 -0.21
C LEU A 13 -12.77 11.47 1.17
N GLU A 14 -12.95 12.45 2.05
CA GLU A 14 -13.56 12.27 3.37
C GLU A 14 -14.97 11.68 3.27
N SER A 15 -15.78 12.16 2.32
CA SER A 15 -17.13 11.61 2.08
C SER A 15 -17.11 10.16 1.60
N ILE A 16 -16.21 9.79 0.69
CA ILE A 16 -16.09 8.42 0.18
C ILE A 16 -15.63 7.46 1.29
N LEU A 17 -14.60 7.89 2.03
CA LEU A 17 -13.96 7.11 3.07
C LEU A 17 -14.72 7.12 4.39
N ASN A 18 -15.66 8.06 4.56
CA ASN A 18 -16.44 8.30 5.76
C ASN A 18 -15.58 8.71 6.99
N ILE A 19 -14.38 9.25 6.77
CA ILE A 19 -13.44 9.70 7.80
C ILE A 19 -13.27 11.21 7.78
N GLN A 20 -12.76 11.77 8.87
CA GLN A 20 -12.20 13.13 8.90
C GLN A 20 -10.68 13.04 8.89
N LEU A 21 -10.05 13.69 7.91
CA LEU A 21 -8.61 13.72 7.72
C LEU A 21 -8.01 14.92 8.44
N ASP A 22 -7.09 14.68 9.37
CA ASP A 22 -6.24 15.74 9.89
C ASP A 22 -5.22 16.22 8.84
N CYS A 23 -4.43 17.25 9.18
CA CYS A 23 -3.43 17.82 8.27
C CYS A 23 -2.35 16.81 7.84
N VAL A 24 -1.94 15.90 8.74
CA VAL A 24 -0.89 14.90 8.48
C VAL A 24 -1.45 13.79 7.59
N GLN A 25 -2.65 13.29 7.89
CA GLN A 25 -3.35 12.27 7.14
C GLN A 25 -3.73 12.75 5.75
N TRP A 26 -4.20 14.00 5.60
CA TRP A 26 -4.44 14.60 4.30
C TRP A 26 -3.15 14.69 3.49
N THR A 27 -2.07 15.15 4.11
CA THR A 27 -0.75 15.18 3.46
C THR A 27 -0.28 13.78 3.07
N GLN A 28 -0.47 12.77 3.92
CA GLN A 28 -0.15 11.38 3.57
C GLN A 28 -1.00 10.89 2.38
N ALA A 29 -2.32 11.10 2.42
CA ALA A 29 -3.23 10.68 1.34
C ALA A 29 -2.81 11.27 -0.01
N SER A 30 -2.29 12.50 0.01
CA SER A 30 -1.83 13.20 -1.17
C SER A 30 -0.46 12.82 -1.70
N LEU A 31 0.31 12.00 -0.99
CA LEU A 31 1.54 11.45 -1.53
C LEU A 31 1.23 10.36 -2.57
N PRO A 32 2.13 10.12 -3.55
CA PRO A 32 2.04 8.96 -4.41
C PRO A 32 1.96 7.64 -3.63
N ILE A 33 1.33 6.62 -4.21
CA ILE A 33 1.20 5.29 -3.59
C ILE A 33 2.56 4.70 -3.20
N LYS A 34 3.57 4.85 -4.07
CA LYS A 34 4.96 4.41 -3.82
C LYS A 34 5.62 5.18 -2.67
N SER A 35 5.16 6.39 -2.42
CA SER A 35 5.59 7.27 -1.35
C SER A 35 4.56 7.24 -0.23
N ARG A 36 4.14 6.05 0.23
CA ARG A 36 3.23 5.78 1.38
C ARG A 36 1.81 6.39 1.34
N GLY A 37 1.42 7.08 0.28
CA GLY A 37 0.11 7.75 0.19
C GLY A 37 -0.97 6.95 -0.52
N LEU A 38 -2.04 7.65 -0.92
CA LEU A 38 -3.15 7.13 -1.73
C LEU A 38 -3.06 7.56 -3.20
N GLY A 39 -2.23 8.55 -3.52
CA GLY A 39 -2.08 9.10 -4.86
C GLY A 39 -3.03 10.26 -5.19
N ILE A 40 -3.76 10.80 -4.21
CA ILE A 40 -4.69 11.92 -4.42
C ILE A 40 -3.93 13.25 -4.31
N ARG A 41 -3.16 13.58 -5.34
CA ARG A 41 -2.19 14.68 -5.31
C ARG A 41 -2.85 16.03 -5.04
N LYS A 42 -2.25 16.84 -4.14
CA LYS A 42 -2.62 18.25 -4.01
C LYS A 42 -2.11 19.03 -5.21
N ILE A 43 -2.96 19.91 -5.71
CA ILE A 43 -2.64 20.84 -6.77
C ILE A 43 -1.60 21.85 -6.26
N THR A 44 -1.68 22.28 -5.00
CA THR A 44 -0.62 23.15 -4.42
C THR A 44 0.76 22.50 -4.40
N ASP A 45 0.83 21.17 -4.28
CA ASP A 45 2.12 20.46 -4.26
C ASP A 45 2.69 20.25 -5.67
N ILE A 46 1.84 20.19 -6.70
CA ILE A 46 2.25 19.88 -8.07
C ILE A 46 2.38 21.13 -8.96
N ALA A 47 1.64 22.20 -8.67
CA ALA A 47 1.56 23.38 -9.55
C ALA A 47 2.94 23.96 -9.86
N LEU A 48 3.79 24.16 -8.84
CA LEU A 48 5.14 24.70 -9.02
C LEU A 48 6.07 23.74 -9.80
N PRO A 49 6.19 22.44 -9.44
CA PRO A 49 6.89 21.45 -10.27
C PRO A 49 6.43 21.40 -11.74
N ALA A 50 5.12 21.48 -11.98
CA ALA A 50 4.53 21.41 -13.31
C ALA A 50 4.85 22.66 -14.13
N PHE A 51 4.71 23.84 -13.52
CA PHE A 51 5.07 25.11 -14.14
C PHE A 51 6.55 25.10 -14.55
N LEU A 52 7.47 24.90 -13.60
CA LEU A 52 8.91 24.91 -13.88
C LEU A 52 9.29 23.91 -14.99
N ALA A 53 8.75 22.69 -14.94
CA ALA A 53 9.03 21.70 -15.97
C ALA A 53 8.57 22.14 -17.36
N SER A 54 7.38 22.74 -17.44
CA SER A 54 6.85 23.30 -18.68
C SER A 54 7.72 24.45 -19.18
N THR A 55 8.12 25.37 -18.31
CA THR A 55 8.97 26.53 -18.64
C THR A 55 10.29 26.08 -19.27
N PHE A 56 11.01 25.15 -18.62
CA PHE A 56 12.25 24.60 -19.16
C PHE A 56 12.02 23.77 -20.43
N GLY A 57 10.87 23.11 -20.57
CA GLY A 57 10.51 22.31 -21.73
C GLY A 57 10.29 23.13 -23.00
N VAL A 58 9.69 24.31 -22.87
CA VAL A 58 9.39 25.19 -24.01
C VAL A 58 10.46 26.24 -24.29
N HIS A 59 11.41 26.44 -23.37
CA HIS A 59 12.40 27.51 -23.45
C HIS A 59 13.12 27.60 -24.81
N ALA A 60 13.61 26.49 -25.35
CA ALA A 60 14.28 26.48 -26.64
C ALA A 60 13.35 26.87 -27.81
N LEU A 61 12.08 26.45 -27.74
CA LEU A 61 11.07 26.76 -28.76
C LEU A 61 10.65 28.24 -28.69
N VAL A 62 10.43 28.76 -27.48
CA VAL A 62 10.11 30.18 -27.25
C VAL A 62 11.25 31.04 -27.76
N ASN A 63 12.51 30.71 -27.45
CA ASN A 63 13.67 31.44 -27.97
C ASN A 63 13.75 31.38 -29.49
N LEU A 64 13.43 30.23 -30.11
CA LEU A 64 13.45 30.10 -31.57
C LEU A 64 12.40 31.00 -32.23
N ILE A 65 11.15 30.96 -31.74
CA ILE A 65 10.02 31.68 -32.31
C ILE A 65 10.09 33.19 -32.01
N CYS A 66 10.40 33.55 -30.77
CA CYS A 66 10.37 34.92 -30.28
C CYS A 66 11.72 35.64 -30.37
N SER A 67 12.74 35.01 -30.97
CA SER A 67 14.08 35.62 -31.18
C SER A 67 14.02 36.99 -31.88
N SER A 68 12.99 37.23 -32.69
CA SER A 68 12.76 38.49 -33.40
C SER A 68 11.96 39.54 -32.61
N LEU A 69 11.43 39.22 -31.43
CA LEU A 69 10.45 40.04 -30.71
C LEU A 69 10.98 40.68 -29.42
N ASP A 70 12.25 40.51 -29.04
CA ASP A 70 12.85 41.00 -27.78
C ASP A 70 12.14 40.50 -26.47
N GLU A 71 11.11 39.66 -26.60
CA GLU A 71 10.26 39.09 -25.55
C GLU A 71 10.51 37.58 -25.34
N GLY A 72 11.77 37.15 -25.37
CA GLY A 72 12.15 35.73 -25.25
C GLY A 72 11.98 35.12 -23.85
N THR A 73 11.31 35.78 -22.92
CA THR A 73 11.19 35.33 -21.52
C THR A 73 9.81 34.77 -21.22
N VAL A 74 9.76 33.69 -20.45
CA VAL A 74 8.48 33.17 -19.94
C VAL A 74 8.12 33.98 -18.70
N ASP A 75 6.93 34.58 -18.71
CA ASP A 75 6.41 35.34 -17.57
C ASP A 75 6.40 34.47 -16.30
N LEU A 76 6.71 35.09 -15.15
CA LEU A 76 6.80 34.46 -13.82
C LEU A 76 7.91 33.40 -13.64
N GLU A 77 8.79 33.16 -14.63
CA GLU A 77 9.86 32.17 -14.51
C GLU A 77 10.79 32.45 -13.31
N GLU A 78 11.26 33.68 -13.17
CA GLU A 78 12.18 34.07 -12.09
C GLU A 78 11.52 34.03 -10.71
N GLU A 79 10.24 34.40 -10.61
CA GLU A 79 9.47 34.27 -9.38
C GLU A 79 9.32 32.80 -8.96
N ALA A 80 8.96 31.93 -9.91
CA ALA A 80 8.82 30.50 -9.65
C ALA A 80 10.15 29.86 -9.23
N LYS A 81 11.28 30.24 -9.84
CA LYS A 81 12.62 29.80 -9.42
C LYS A 81 12.93 30.27 -8.00
N LYS A 82 12.60 31.51 -7.66
CA LYS A 82 12.80 32.04 -6.31
C LYS A 82 12.01 31.25 -5.27
N ILE A 83 10.72 31.04 -5.50
CA ILE A 83 9.87 30.22 -4.62
C ILE A 83 10.43 28.80 -4.50
N TRP A 84 10.86 28.19 -5.61
CA TRP A 84 11.46 26.86 -5.58
C TRP A 84 12.71 26.79 -4.70
N ASN A 85 13.60 27.77 -4.86
CA ASN A 85 14.85 27.86 -4.15
C ASN A 85 14.66 28.03 -2.64
N GLU A 86 13.68 28.84 -2.24
CA GLU A 86 13.28 29.01 -0.84
C GLU A 86 12.72 27.71 -0.24
N LEU A 87 11.92 26.97 -1.00
CA LEU A 87 11.29 25.74 -0.51
C LEU A 87 12.24 24.54 -0.47
N ASN A 88 13.12 24.39 -1.46
CA ASN A 88 13.92 23.17 -1.67
C ASN A 88 15.43 23.37 -1.52
N SER A 89 15.87 24.48 -0.92
CA SER A 89 17.28 24.76 -0.64
C SER A 89 18.18 24.64 -1.89
N LEU A 90 17.76 25.27 -2.99
CA LEU A 90 18.45 25.24 -4.30
C LEU A 90 18.57 23.85 -4.95
N ASN A 91 17.93 22.80 -4.41
CA ASN A 91 17.94 21.47 -5.01
C ASN A 91 17.09 21.46 -6.28
N ILE A 92 17.73 21.32 -7.45
CA ILE A 92 17.10 21.29 -8.76
C ILE A 92 17.39 19.97 -9.48
N PRO A 93 16.46 19.45 -10.30
CA PRO A 93 16.69 18.21 -11.03
C PRO A 93 17.67 18.41 -12.19
N THR A 94 18.42 17.36 -12.52
CA THR A 94 19.33 17.34 -13.68
C THR A 94 18.57 17.54 -15.00
N LEU A 95 17.49 16.79 -15.20
CA LEU A 95 16.60 16.94 -16.35
C LEU A 95 15.37 17.75 -15.93
N ARG A 96 15.39 19.03 -16.30
CA ARG A 96 14.43 20.05 -15.87
C ARG A 96 13.12 20.05 -16.67
N THR A 97 13.05 19.39 -17.81
CA THR A 97 11.85 19.39 -18.67
C THR A 97 10.76 18.41 -18.19
N TYR A 98 11.07 17.55 -17.22
CA TYR A 98 10.12 16.53 -16.73
C TYR A 98 9.58 16.90 -15.35
N GLN A 99 8.28 17.12 -15.25
CA GLN A 99 7.58 17.43 -13.99
C GLN A 99 7.91 16.44 -12.87
N ARG A 100 7.98 15.14 -13.21
CA ARG A 100 8.28 14.08 -12.23
C ARG A 100 9.60 14.30 -11.49
N ASN A 101 10.60 14.88 -12.15
CA ASN A 101 11.92 15.09 -11.57
C ASN A 101 11.94 16.26 -10.57
N TRP A 102 11.10 17.28 -10.80
CA TRP A 102 10.86 18.32 -9.81
C TRP A 102 10.03 17.75 -8.65
N ASP A 103 8.94 17.06 -8.98
CA ASP A 103 7.98 16.57 -8.02
C ASP A 103 8.60 15.56 -7.02
N ILE A 104 9.55 14.72 -7.44
CA ILE A 104 10.23 13.79 -6.52
C ILE A 104 11.02 14.51 -5.41
N ILE A 105 11.65 15.65 -5.74
CA ILE A 105 12.36 16.50 -4.77
C ILE A 105 11.34 17.11 -3.80
N ASN A 106 10.24 17.64 -4.34
CA ASN A 106 9.19 18.24 -3.53
C ASN A 106 8.52 17.24 -2.58
N ILE A 107 8.27 16.01 -3.06
CA ILE A 107 7.75 14.91 -2.25
C ILE A 107 8.70 14.56 -1.11
N GLN A 108 10.01 14.48 -1.37
CA GLN A 108 11.00 14.19 -0.32
C GLN A 108 10.98 15.25 0.77
N ARG A 109 10.91 16.53 0.40
CA ARG A 109 10.77 17.64 1.34
C ARG A 109 9.50 17.51 2.20
N ILE A 110 8.34 17.32 1.57
CA ILE A 110 7.05 17.13 2.28
C ILE A 110 7.15 15.96 3.26
N ILE A 111 7.78 14.87 2.83
CA ILE A 111 7.98 13.67 3.63
C ILE A 111 8.80 13.94 4.90
N VAL A 112 9.90 14.69 4.78
CA VAL A 112 10.77 15.03 5.91
C VAL A 112 10.09 16.00 6.86
N ASN A 113 9.41 17.02 6.33
CA ASN A 113 8.81 18.07 7.14
C ASN A 113 7.53 17.64 7.86
N THR A 114 6.75 16.74 7.29
CA THR A 114 5.44 16.34 7.86
C THR A 114 5.54 15.17 8.84
N PHE A 115 6.49 14.25 8.64
CA PHE A 115 6.49 12.96 9.34
C PHE A 115 7.67 12.82 10.31
N THR A 116 7.85 13.81 11.17
CA THR A 116 8.72 13.73 12.36
C THR A 116 7.98 12.96 13.45
N VAL A 117 8.03 11.63 13.39
CA VAL A 117 7.20 10.78 14.27
C VAL A 117 8.05 10.11 15.34
N ASP A 118 7.66 10.26 16.61
CA ASP A 118 8.35 9.64 17.76
C ASP A 118 7.80 8.24 18.11
N SER A 119 6.64 7.87 17.56
CA SER A 119 6.02 6.56 17.79
C SER A 119 6.62 5.47 16.91
N PHE A 120 7.26 4.48 17.53
CA PHE A 120 7.80 3.29 16.86
C PHE A 120 6.79 2.60 15.94
N THR A 121 5.53 2.51 16.39
CA THR A 121 4.46 1.83 15.64
C THR A 121 4.12 2.58 14.35
N GLU A 122 4.10 3.91 14.40
CA GLU A 122 3.83 4.74 13.22
C GLU A 122 5.02 4.77 12.26
N ILE A 123 6.26 4.78 12.78
CA ILE A 123 7.46 4.62 11.95
C ILE A 123 7.41 3.28 11.20
N ALA A 124 7.08 2.19 11.89
CA ALA A 124 6.96 0.87 11.28
C ALA A 124 5.88 0.83 10.19
N ARG A 125 4.71 1.43 10.43
CA ARG A 125 3.65 1.59 9.42
C ARG A 125 4.17 2.36 8.21
N LEU A 126 4.73 3.56 8.39
CA LEU A 126 5.14 4.42 7.29
C LEU A 126 6.26 3.77 6.45
N LYS A 127 7.20 3.07 7.08
CA LYS A 127 8.23 2.27 6.39
C LYS A 127 7.61 1.13 5.57
N ALA A 128 6.70 0.36 6.16
CA ALA A 128 6.03 -0.75 5.48
C ALA A 128 5.26 -0.29 4.23
N LEU A 129 4.68 0.92 4.25
CA LEU A 129 3.94 1.49 3.13
C LEU A 129 4.82 1.94 1.95
N GLN A 130 6.11 2.18 2.16
CA GLN A 130 7.06 2.52 1.10
C GLN A 130 7.58 1.30 0.35
N LEU A 131 7.33 0.10 0.87
CA LEU A 131 7.86 -1.11 0.27
C LEU A 131 7.18 -1.45 -1.05
N PRO A 132 7.90 -2.12 -1.96
CA PRO A 132 7.33 -2.55 -3.22
C PRO A 132 6.04 -3.34 -2.99
N LYS A 133 5.02 -3.06 -3.81
CA LYS A 133 3.73 -3.79 -3.84
C LYS A 133 2.78 -3.54 -2.64
N SER A 134 3.18 -2.78 -1.63
CA SER A 134 2.32 -2.45 -0.46
C SER A 134 0.97 -1.82 -0.84
N GLY A 135 0.98 -1.03 -1.93
CA GLY A 135 -0.20 -0.36 -2.48
C GLY A 135 -0.66 -0.92 -3.83
N ALA A 136 -0.32 -2.17 -4.17
CA ALA A 136 -0.73 -2.76 -5.45
C ALA A 136 -2.26 -2.84 -5.59
N TRP A 137 -2.97 -3.10 -4.50
CA TRP A 137 -4.44 -3.10 -4.45
C TRP A 137 -5.07 -1.76 -4.87
N LEU A 138 -4.43 -0.62 -4.58
CA LEU A 138 -4.91 0.71 -4.99
C LEU A 138 -4.73 0.97 -6.50
N GLN A 139 -3.95 0.14 -7.19
CA GLN A 139 -3.70 0.24 -8.63
C GLN A 139 -4.50 -0.80 -9.42
N ALA A 140 -5.27 -1.65 -8.75
CA ALA A 140 -6.11 -2.64 -9.38
C ALA A 140 -7.39 -1.98 -9.89
N ILE A 141 -7.87 -2.42 -11.06
CA ILE A 141 -9.16 -1.97 -11.60
C ILE A 141 -10.26 -2.59 -10.73
N PRO A 142 -11.19 -1.83 -10.13
CA PRO A 142 -12.29 -2.40 -9.35
C PRO A 142 -13.33 -3.03 -10.29
N SER A 143 -13.41 -4.36 -10.32
CA SER A 143 -14.38 -5.07 -11.16
C SER A 143 -14.80 -6.41 -10.57
N SER A 144 -16.11 -6.61 -10.43
CA SER A 144 -16.70 -7.87 -9.95
C SER A 144 -16.42 -9.03 -10.91
N HIS A 145 -16.41 -8.76 -12.22
CA HIS A 145 -16.24 -9.78 -13.27
C HIS A 145 -14.87 -10.48 -13.23
N ILE A 146 -13.83 -9.78 -12.77
CA ILE A 146 -12.47 -10.34 -12.66
C ILE A 146 -12.04 -10.60 -11.21
N GLY A 147 -12.96 -10.40 -10.25
CA GLY A 147 -12.74 -10.63 -8.82
C GLY A 147 -11.77 -9.62 -8.19
N THR A 148 -11.77 -8.37 -8.64
CA THR A 148 -10.91 -7.29 -8.10
C THR A 148 -11.70 -6.17 -7.43
N LEU A 149 -13.03 -6.27 -7.39
CA LEU A 149 -13.88 -5.34 -6.66
C LEU A 149 -13.82 -5.64 -5.16
N MET A 150 -13.32 -4.66 -4.40
CA MET A 150 -13.39 -4.65 -2.94
C MET A 150 -14.69 -4.01 -2.50
N ASP A 151 -15.34 -4.53 -1.45
CA ASP A 151 -16.50 -3.87 -0.86
C ASP A 151 -16.12 -2.54 -0.19
N ASN A 152 -17.08 -1.63 -0.10
CA ASN A 152 -16.84 -0.27 0.39
C ASN A 152 -16.27 -0.25 1.82
N ASN A 153 -16.70 -1.15 2.71
CA ASN A 153 -16.29 -1.11 4.10
C ASN A 153 -14.89 -1.69 4.27
N SER A 154 -14.57 -2.78 3.59
CA SER A 154 -13.19 -3.30 3.54
C SER A 154 -12.26 -2.24 2.97
N PHE A 155 -12.67 -1.55 1.90
CA PHE A 155 -11.89 -0.47 1.30
C PHE A 155 -11.62 0.65 2.32
N ARG A 156 -12.66 1.11 3.03
CA ARG A 156 -12.55 2.15 4.07
C ARG A 156 -11.59 1.75 5.19
N VAL A 157 -11.70 0.54 5.71
CA VAL A 157 -10.81 0.04 6.77
C VAL A 157 -9.37 -0.08 6.27
N CYS A 158 -9.16 -0.61 5.07
CA CYS A 158 -7.83 -0.71 4.48
C CYS A 158 -7.19 0.66 4.27
N VAL A 159 -7.95 1.64 3.79
CA VAL A 159 -7.47 3.02 3.66
C VAL A 159 -7.15 3.61 5.04
N ALA A 160 -8.05 3.48 6.02
CA ALA A 160 -7.85 4.01 7.37
C ALA A 160 -6.60 3.42 8.04
N LEU A 161 -6.41 2.10 7.96
CA LEU A 161 -5.17 1.44 8.41
C LEU A 161 -3.94 1.97 7.68
N ARG A 162 -4.03 2.22 6.37
CA ARG A 162 -2.92 2.74 5.55
C ARG A 162 -2.55 4.17 5.92
N ILE A 163 -3.51 5.07 6.15
CA ILE A 163 -3.21 6.48 6.48
C ILE A 163 -3.08 6.74 7.99
N GLY A 164 -3.36 5.75 8.83
CA GLY A 164 -3.34 5.92 10.30
C GLY A 164 -4.55 6.68 10.83
N SER A 165 -5.69 6.57 10.16
CA SER A 165 -6.97 7.15 10.62
C SER A 165 -7.63 6.21 11.64
N PRO A 166 -8.43 6.74 12.59
CA PRO A 166 -9.33 5.92 13.40
C PRO A 166 -10.15 4.97 12.53
N VAL A 167 -10.17 3.69 12.89
CA VAL A 167 -10.86 2.60 12.19
C VAL A 167 -12.19 2.26 12.87
N CYS A 168 -12.24 2.42 14.18
CA CYS A 168 -13.40 2.08 14.99
C CYS A 168 -13.46 2.96 16.25
N ARG A 169 -14.61 2.94 16.92
CA ARG A 169 -14.71 3.42 18.30
C ARG A 169 -14.09 2.38 19.25
N PRO A 170 -13.60 2.75 20.43
CA PRO A 170 -13.11 1.75 21.38
C PRO A 170 -14.22 0.77 21.80
N TYR A 171 -13.91 -0.52 21.87
CA TYR A 171 -14.84 -1.58 22.32
C TYR A 171 -14.11 -2.79 22.88
N ASN A 172 -14.85 -3.68 23.57
CA ASN A 172 -14.32 -4.96 24.05
C ASN A 172 -14.38 -6.03 22.94
N CYS A 173 -13.23 -6.58 22.60
CA CYS A 173 -13.12 -7.69 21.68
C CYS A 173 -13.79 -8.96 22.24
N ILE A 174 -14.20 -9.88 21.36
CA ILE A 174 -14.61 -11.25 21.72
C ILE A 174 -13.56 -12.03 22.53
N CYS A 175 -12.28 -11.64 22.49
CA CYS A 175 -11.24 -12.22 23.34
C CYS A 175 -11.12 -11.58 24.72
N GLY A 176 -11.94 -10.57 25.03
CA GLY A 176 -11.92 -9.81 26.28
C GLY A 176 -10.94 -8.62 26.29
N ALA A 177 -10.10 -8.46 25.25
CA ALA A 177 -9.17 -7.32 25.17
C ALA A 177 -9.87 -6.03 24.73
N GLN A 178 -9.40 -4.89 25.23
CA GLN A 178 -9.87 -3.58 24.80
C GLN A 178 -9.26 -3.21 23.44
N VAL A 179 -10.11 -2.90 22.46
CA VAL A 179 -9.70 -2.44 21.13
C VAL A 179 -9.64 -0.91 21.13
N SER A 180 -8.49 -0.38 20.72
CA SER A 180 -8.27 1.06 20.52
C SER A 180 -8.86 1.53 19.19
N VAL A 181 -8.92 2.84 18.99
CA VAL A 181 -9.47 3.45 17.77
C VAL A 181 -8.77 3.01 16.49
N ASP A 182 -7.50 2.61 16.56
CA ASP A 182 -6.72 2.16 15.39
C ASP A 182 -7.14 0.77 14.86
N GLY A 183 -7.93 0.00 15.62
CA GLY A 183 -8.44 -1.31 15.23
C GLY A 183 -7.38 -2.40 15.00
N ARG A 184 -6.09 -2.14 15.28
CA ARG A 184 -4.98 -3.07 14.97
C ARG A 184 -5.00 -4.35 15.80
N HIS A 185 -5.74 -4.35 16.91
CA HIS A 185 -5.97 -5.55 17.71
C HIS A 185 -6.48 -6.72 16.85
N GLY A 186 -7.44 -6.46 15.95
CA GLY A 186 -8.03 -7.51 15.11
C GLY A 186 -7.03 -8.22 14.21
N LEU A 187 -5.95 -7.55 13.80
CA LEU A 187 -4.91 -8.13 12.95
C LEU A 187 -4.12 -9.25 13.65
N HIS A 188 -4.14 -9.27 14.98
CA HIS A 188 -3.38 -10.21 15.82
C HIS A 188 -4.27 -11.10 16.70
N CYS A 189 -5.56 -10.80 16.80
CA CYS A 189 -6.49 -11.51 17.68
C CYS A 189 -6.58 -13.01 17.33
N GLY A 190 -6.28 -13.87 18.33
CA GLY A 190 -6.36 -15.32 18.22
C GLY A 190 -7.78 -15.87 18.14
N ASN A 191 -8.80 -15.08 18.47
CA ASN A 191 -10.20 -15.51 18.45
C ASN A 191 -10.94 -15.10 17.15
N GLY A 192 -10.36 -14.24 16.31
CA GLY A 192 -10.93 -13.86 15.01
C GLY A 192 -10.62 -14.90 13.92
N SER A 193 -11.62 -15.32 13.16
CA SER A 193 -11.52 -16.26 12.03
C SER A 193 -11.06 -15.66 10.70
N GLY A 194 -11.00 -14.33 10.54
CA GLY A 194 -10.69 -13.64 9.29
C GLY A 194 -9.29 -13.95 8.74
N ARG A 195 -8.41 -14.45 9.61
CA ARG A 195 -7.10 -15.02 9.23
C ARG A 195 -7.21 -16.22 8.27
N PHE A 196 -8.26 -17.03 8.40
CA PHE A 196 -8.49 -18.20 7.56
C PHE A 196 -8.99 -17.78 6.19
N SER A 197 -9.89 -16.80 6.12
CA SER A 197 -10.35 -16.22 4.85
C SER A 197 -9.19 -15.64 4.03
N ARG A 198 -8.27 -14.89 4.67
CA ARG A 198 -7.03 -14.41 4.01
C ARG A 198 -6.21 -15.55 3.41
N HIS A 199 -6.04 -16.61 4.20
CA HIS A 199 -5.18 -17.72 3.81
C HIS A 199 -5.77 -18.51 2.63
N ASN A 200 -7.06 -18.78 2.68
CA ASN A 200 -7.77 -19.54 1.65
C ASN A 200 -7.77 -18.79 0.30
N GLU A 201 -8.13 -17.50 0.27
CA GLU A 201 -8.17 -16.73 -0.98
C GLU A 201 -6.77 -16.62 -1.61
N LEU A 202 -5.74 -16.40 -0.80
CA LEU A 202 -4.36 -16.37 -1.26
C LEU A 202 -3.95 -17.72 -1.88
N ASN A 203 -4.25 -18.82 -1.19
CA ASN A 203 -3.97 -20.16 -1.67
C ASN A 203 -4.69 -20.44 -3.00
N ASP A 204 -5.95 -20.06 -3.12
CA ASP A 204 -6.74 -20.24 -4.35
C ASP A 204 -6.20 -19.44 -5.53
N ILE A 205 -5.69 -18.23 -5.30
CA ILE A 205 -5.00 -17.44 -6.35
C ILE A 205 -3.73 -18.16 -6.82
N LEU A 206 -2.91 -18.64 -5.88
CA LEU A 206 -1.65 -19.32 -6.20
C LEU A 206 -1.91 -20.65 -6.92
N LYS A 207 -2.87 -21.45 -6.45
CA LYS A 207 -3.25 -22.71 -7.10
C LYS A 207 -3.77 -22.48 -8.51
N ARG A 208 -4.68 -21.52 -8.72
CA ARG A 208 -5.16 -21.19 -10.07
C ARG A 208 -4.01 -20.77 -11.00
N SER A 209 -3.08 -19.96 -10.49
CA SER A 209 -1.92 -19.51 -11.27
C SER A 209 -0.97 -20.66 -11.62
N LEU A 210 -0.72 -21.58 -10.69
CA LEU A 210 0.14 -22.74 -10.92
C LEU A 210 -0.52 -23.75 -11.88
N SER A 211 -1.82 -24.02 -11.68
CA SER A 211 -2.60 -24.88 -12.56
C SER A 211 -2.66 -24.36 -13.99
N SER A 212 -2.78 -23.04 -14.21
CA SER A 212 -2.76 -22.46 -15.56
C SER A 212 -1.43 -22.65 -16.29
N MET A 213 -0.35 -22.99 -15.56
CA MET A 213 0.97 -23.29 -16.11
C MET A 213 1.24 -24.81 -16.18
N GLY A 214 0.24 -25.66 -15.93
CA GLY A 214 0.41 -27.12 -15.90
C GLY A 214 1.20 -27.64 -14.70
N MET A 215 1.43 -26.82 -13.67
CA MET A 215 2.19 -27.21 -12.49
C MET A 215 1.27 -27.83 -11.43
N PRO A 216 1.45 -29.11 -11.05
CA PRO A 216 0.72 -29.70 -9.95
C PRO A 216 1.16 -29.03 -8.64
N CYS A 217 0.18 -28.63 -7.82
CA CYS A 217 0.46 -28.01 -6.53
C CYS A 217 -0.52 -28.53 -5.46
N LEU A 218 0.02 -28.78 -4.26
CA LEU A 218 -0.75 -29.14 -3.08
C LEU A 218 -0.72 -27.96 -2.11
N LEU A 219 -1.89 -27.42 -1.80
CA LEU A 219 -2.06 -26.38 -0.79
C LEU A 219 -2.33 -27.06 0.55
N GLU A 220 -1.56 -26.71 1.58
CA GLU A 220 -1.70 -27.18 2.97
C GLU A 220 -1.98 -28.71 3.09
N PRO A 221 -0.96 -29.58 3.05
CA PRO A 221 -1.17 -31.01 3.25
C PRO A 221 -1.79 -31.28 4.63
N GLY A 222 -3.08 -31.61 4.64
CA GLY A 222 -3.81 -31.99 5.84
C GLY A 222 -3.27 -33.29 6.43
N GLY A 223 -3.15 -33.34 7.76
CA GLY A 223 -2.83 -34.58 8.49
C GLY A 223 -1.39 -34.75 8.97
N LEU A 224 -0.47 -33.79 8.72
CA LEU A 224 0.96 -34.02 8.99
C LEU A 224 1.53 -33.42 10.30
N VAL A 225 1.00 -32.35 10.91
CA VAL A 225 1.41 -31.89 12.26
C VAL A 225 0.31 -31.02 12.92
N ARG A 226 -0.18 -31.41 14.11
CA ARG A 226 -1.21 -30.68 14.90
C ARG A 226 -0.71 -30.05 16.22
N ASP A 227 0.58 -30.13 16.54
CA ASP A 227 1.03 -29.85 17.91
C ASP A 227 1.73 -28.51 18.06
N ASP A 228 0.99 -27.39 18.04
CA ASP A 228 1.37 -26.13 18.70
C ASP A 228 0.49 -24.94 18.27
N GLY A 229 -0.71 -24.85 18.86
CA GLY A 229 -1.61 -23.70 18.75
C GLY A 229 -1.12 -22.41 19.41
N LYS A 230 0.21 -22.17 19.48
CA LYS A 230 0.79 -20.98 20.12
C LYS A 230 1.56 -20.14 19.11
N ARG A 231 1.14 -18.88 18.94
CA ARG A 231 1.99 -17.81 18.42
C ARG A 231 2.59 -17.07 19.63
N PRO A 232 3.93 -16.90 19.72
CA PRO A 232 4.50 -15.93 20.64
C PRO A 232 4.13 -14.51 20.18
N ASP A 233 3.89 -13.63 21.15
CA ASP A 233 3.38 -12.27 20.99
C ASP A 233 4.17 -11.45 19.96
N ALA A 234 3.46 -10.54 19.30
CA ALA A 234 3.97 -9.72 18.23
C ALA A 234 5.11 -8.79 18.71
N HIS A 235 6.36 -9.21 18.51
CA HIS A 235 7.49 -8.29 18.58
C HIS A 235 7.51 -7.44 17.31
N SER A 236 7.09 -6.19 17.43
CA SER A 236 7.27 -5.14 16.43
C SER A 236 8.76 -4.87 16.25
N ALA A 237 9.43 -5.61 15.37
CA ALA A 237 10.82 -5.31 15.04
C ALA A 237 10.89 -4.01 14.21
N VAL A 238 11.90 -3.20 14.47
CA VAL A 238 12.17 -1.91 13.80
C VAL A 238 12.42 -2.07 12.29
N GLU A 239 12.71 -3.30 11.86
CA GLU A 239 12.95 -3.69 10.47
C GLU A 239 11.67 -4.24 9.81
N SER A 240 11.22 -3.57 8.74
CA SER A 240 10.10 -4.07 7.94
C SER A 240 10.47 -5.40 7.25
N GLY A 241 9.59 -6.40 7.29
CA GLY A 241 9.85 -7.73 6.74
C GLY A 241 10.18 -8.78 7.78
N TYR A 242 10.60 -8.36 8.97
CA TYR A 242 10.93 -9.28 10.04
C TYR A 242 9.78 -10.22 10.40
N ALA A 243 8.53 -9.73 10.46
CA ALA A 243 7.40 -10.55 10.85
C ALA A 243 7.06 -11.60 9.79
N ALA A 244 7.16 -11.24 8.51
CA ALA A 244 7.01 -12.20 7.41
C ALA A 244 8.13 -13.24 7.40
N GLU A 245 9.39 -12.82 7.57
CA GLU A 245 10.54 -13.75 7.62
C GLU A 245 10.48 -14.70 8.82
N ALA A 246 10.15 -14.19 10.00
CA ALA A 246 9.98 -15.02 11.20
C ALA A 246 8.80 -16.01 11.04
N ALA A 247 7.71 -15.61 10.39
CA ALA A 247 6.61 -16.51 10.05
C ALA A 247 7.02 -17.57 9.03
N ALA A 248 7.81 -17.21 8.01
CA ALA A 248 8.34 -18.16 7.02
C ALA A 248 9.27 -19.19 7.68
N LYS A 249 10.21 -18.76 8.53
CA LYS A 249 11.09 -19.65 9.30
C LYS A 249 10.31 -20.64 10.15
N ARG A 250 9.27 -20.19 10.86
CA ARG A 250 8.40 -21.08 11.66
C ARG A 250 7.66 -22.11 10.80
N LYS A 251 7.12 -21.71 9.64
CA LYS A 251 6.51 -22.65 8.68
C LYS A 251 7.52 -23.70 8.23
N HIS A 252 8.74 -23.28 7.92
CA HIS A 252 9.83 -24.17 7.53
C HIS A 252 10.21 -25.17 8.62
N SER A 253 10.22 -24.77 9.89
CA SER A 253 10.42 -25.68 11.03
C SER A 253 9.26 -26.65 11.20
N LYS A 254 8.01 -26.15 11.11
CA LYS A 254 6.79 -26.96 11.25
C LYS A 254 6.69 -28.05 10.18
N TYR A 255 7.08 -27.74 8.95
CA TYR A 255 6.95 -28.63 7.79
C TYR A 255 8.27 -29.32 7.41
N LYS A 256 9.19 -29.48 8.37
CA LYS A 256 10.50 -30.11 8.13
C LYS A 256 10.39 -31.49 7.45
N VAL A 257 9.44 -32.32 7.89
CA VAL A 257 9.20 -33.67 7.34
C VAL A 257 8.78 -33.64 5.86
N ILE A 258 8.03 -32.62 5.44
CA ILE A 258 7.61 -32.48 4.03
C ILE A 258 8.79 -32.10 3.15
N LYS A 259 9.74 -31.32 3.67
CA LYS A 259 10.98 -30.97 2.95
C LYS A 259 11.89 -32.16 2.72
N GLU A 260 11.83 -33.13 3.63
CA GLU A 260 12.57 -34.39 3.53
C GLU A 260 11.88 -35.39 2.58
N SER A 261 10.70 -35.04 2.06
CA SER A 261 9.94 -35.81 1.05
C SER A 261 10.16 -35.27 -0.37
N TYR A 262 9.48 -35.83 -1.38
CA TYR A 262 9.54 -35.41 -2.80
C TYR A 262 8.89 -34.04 -3.12
N TYR A 263 8.66 -33.18 -2.14
CA TYR A 263 7.94 -31.91 -2.33
C TYR A 263 8.86 -30.70 -2.19
N PHE A 264 8.73 -29.75 -3.13
CA PHE A 264 9.30 -28.42 -2.97
C PHE A 264 8.34 -27.56 -2.12
N PHE A 265 8.75 -27.29 -0.87
CA PHE A 265 7.93 -26.51 0.07
C PHE A 265 8.31 -25.03 0.04
N VAL A 266 7.31 -24.16 -0.12
CA VAL A 266 7.47 -22.70 -0.06
C VAL A 266 6.65 -22.11 1.08
N ALA A 267 7.30 -21.35 1.97
CA ALA A 267 6.62 -20.65 3.05
C ALA A 267 6.13 -19.26 2.60
N PHE A 268 4.87 -19.19 2.15
CA PHE A 268 4.25 -17.90 1.84
C PHE A 268 3.83 -17.16 3.12
N ALA A 269 4.56 -16.11 3.50
CA ALA A 269 4.28 -15.29 4.67
C ALA A 269 4.14 -13.82 4.28
N VAL A 270 3.17 -13.13 4.90
CA VAL A 270 2.81 -11.75 4.57
C VAL A 270 2.60 -10.94 5.85
N GLU A 271 3.15 -9.73 5.89
CA GLU A 271 2.87 -8.73 6.90
C GLU A 271 1.56 -7.98 6.62
N THR A 272 1.05 -7.28 7.64
CA THR A 272 -0.18 -6.48 7.60
C THR A 272 -0.29 -5.60 6.36
N PHE A 273 0.75 -4.84 6.01
CA PHE A 273 0.70 -3.90 4.89
C PHE A 273 1.16 -4.50 3.55
N GLY A 274 1.23 -5.83 3.44
CA GLY A 274 1.41 -6.52 2.18
C GLY A 274 2.86 -6.78 1.79
N LEU A 275 3.81 -6.66 2.71
CA LEU A 275 5.18 -7.13 2.49
C LEU A 275 5.24 -8.66 2.61
N TRP A 276 5.87 -9.32 1.66
CA TRP A 276 5.98 -10.77 1.64
C TRP A 276 7.39 -11.21 2.04
N SER A 277 7.52 -12.41 2.60
CA SER A 277 8.83 -13.06 2.79
C SER A 277 9.58 -13.13 1.46
N LYS A 278 10.92 -13.12 1.51
CA LYS A 278 11.78 -13.18 0.34
C LYS A 278 11.42 -14.35 -0.57
N GLU A 279 11.22 -15.53 0.01
CA GLU A 279 10.79 -16.73 -0.70
C GLU A 279 9.44 -16.58 -1.41
N ALA A 280 8.46 -15.91 -0.77
CA ALA A 280 7.18 -15.61 -1.40
C ALA A 280 7.30 -14.60 -2.56
N GLN A 281 8.19 -13.61 -2.42
CA GLN A 281 8.49 -12.68 -3.51
C GLN A 281 9.11 -13.39 -4.71
N ASP A 282 10.04 -14.31 -4.45
CA ASP A 282 10.73 -15.08 -5.48
C ASP A 282 9.76 -16.06 -6.17
N LEU A 283 8.89 -16.73 -5.43
CA LEU A 283 7.83 -17.57 -5.99
C LEU A 283 6.91 -16.76 -6.93
N VAL A 284 6.40 -15.60 -6.48
CA VAL A 284 5.52 -14.77 -7.32
C VAL A 284 6.27 -14.17 -8.50
N HIS A 285 7.57 -13.90 -8.37
CA HIS A 285 8.41 -13.51 -9.49
C HIS A 285 8.40 -14.62 -10.55
N THR A 286 8.73 -15.86 -10.17
CA THR A 286 8.79 -17.01 -11.07
C THR A 286 7.43 -17.28 -11.72
N ILE A 287 6.35 -17.33 -10.94
CA ILE A 287 4.99 -17.49 -11.46
C ILE A 287 4.68 -16.37 -12.46
N GLY A 288 4.95 -15.12 -12.11
CA GLY A 288 4.66 -13.97 -12.97
C GLY A 288 5.44 -13.98 -14.29
N THR A 289 6.70 -14.42 -14.26
CA THR A 289 7.54 -14.56 -15.46
C THR A 289 7.02 -15.69 -16.36
N ASN A 290 6.66 -16.83 -15.79
CA ASN A 290 6.12 -17.96 -16.56
C ASN A 290 4.74 -17.63 -17.16
N LEU A 291 3.86 -16.97 -16.40
CA LEU A 291 2.58 -16.47 -16.92
C LEU A 291 2.77 -15.51 -18.09
N ASN A 292 3.77 -14.62 -18.02
CA ASN A 292 4.11 -13.74 -19.14
C ASN A 292 4.58 -14.55 -20.36
N GLN A 293 5.45 -15.55 -20.18
CA GLN A 293 5.90 -16.42 -21.28
C GLN A 293 4.75 -17.19 -21.95
N ILE A 294 3.78 -17.66 -21.17
CA ILE A 294 2.64 -18.44 -21.68
C ILE A 294 1.58 -17.54 -22.34
N SER A 295 1.25 -16.41 -21.72
CA SER A 295 0.16 -15.53 -22.18
C SER A 295 0.61 -14.46 -23.19
N GLY A 296 1.90 -14.13 -23.23
CA GLY A 296 2.45 -12.98 -23.95
C GLY A 296 2.16 -11.62 -23.31
N ASP A 297 1.40 -11.54 -22.21
CA ASP A 297 1.11 -10.26 -21.54
C ASP A 297 2.21 -9.91 -20.53
N SER A 298 2.99 -8.87 -20.86
CA SER A 298 4.05 -8.30 -20.01
C SER A 298 3.57 -7.86 -18.63
N ARG A 299 2.27 -7.63 -18.44
CA ARG A 299 1.64 -7.20 -17.18
C ARG A 299 1.18 -8.38 -16.31
N SER A 300 1.33 -9.63 -16.76
CA SER A 300 0.89 -10.83 -16.02
C SER A 300 1.32 -10.82 -14.55
N LYS A 301 2.59 -10.47 -14.29
CA LYS A 301 3.14 -10.33 -12.94
C LYS A 301 2.49 -9.22 -12.12
N GLN A 302 2.15 -8.09 -12.76
CA GLN A 302 1.46 -6.98 -12.12
C GLN A 302 0.04 -7.40 -11.71
N PHE A 303 -0.71 -8.05 -12.60
CA PHE A 303 -2.06 -8.53 -12.29
C PHE A 303 -2.06 -9.58 -11.18
N LEU A 304 -1.12 -10.53 -11.19
CA LEU A 304 -0.96 -11.48 -10.10
C LEU A 304 -0.67 -10.78 -8.77
N THR A 305 0.24 -9.79 -8.78
CA THR A 305 0.58 -9.01 -7.59
C THR A 305 -0.62 -8.23 -7.06
N GLN A 306 -1.43 -7.63 -7.95
CA GLN A 306 -2.65 -6.91 -7.59
C GLN A 306 -3.68 -7.85 -6.95
N ARG A 307 -3.90 -9.03 -7.53
CA ARG A 307 -4.81 -10.04 -6.98
C ARG A 307 -4.37 -10.52 -5.60
N ILE A 308 -3.09 -10.81 -5.42
CA ILE A 308 -2.56 -11.18 -4.10
C ILE A 308 -2.77 -10.04 -3.10
N SER A 309 -2.48 -8.79 -3.49
CA SER A 309 -2.70 -7.62 -2.63
C SER A 309 -4.19 -7.47 -2.25
N LEU A 310 -5.09 -7.70 -3.20
CA LEU A 310 -6.55 -7.69 -3.00
C LEU A 310 -7.09 -8.90 -2.24
N ALA A 311 -6.34 -9.99 -2.06
CA ALA A 311 -6.70 -11.06 -1.13
C ALA A 311 -6.27 -10.72 0.31
N ILE A 312 -5.12 -10.05 0.46
CA ILE A 312 -4.56 -9.68 1.77
C ILE A 312 -5.39 -8.57 2.42
N GLN A 313 -5.70 -7.50 1.67
CA GLN A 313 -6.31 -6.29 2.22
C GLN A 313 -7.71 -6.52 2.79
N PRO A 314 -8.69 -7.06 2.05
CA PRO A 314 -10.03 -7.34 2.59
C PRO A 314 -9.99 -8.29 3.78
N GLY A 315 -9.11 -9.27 3.77
CA GLY A 315 -9.01 -10.15 4.92
C GLY A 315 -8.31 -9.52 6.14
N ASN A 316 -7.52 -8.45 5.97
CA ASN A 316 -7.11 -7.61 7.09
C ASN A 316 -8.33 -6.85 7.65
N ALA A 317 -9.19 -6.33 6.77
CA ALA A 317 -10.44 -5.70 7.19
C ALA A 317 -11.36 -6.70 7.92
N ALA A 318 -11.52 -7.92 7.39
CA ALA A 318 -12.25 -9.01 8.05
C ALA A 318 -11.71 -9.30 9.45
N CYS A 319 -10.38 -9.35 9.61
CA CYS A 319 -9.75 -9.48 10.93
C CYS A 319 -10.13 -8.36 11.90
N VAL A 320 -10.30 -7.13 11.42
CA VAL A 320 -10.76 -5.99 12.24
C VAL A 320 -12.26 -6.07 12.53
N PHE A 321 -13.06 -6.60 11.61
CA PHE A 321 -14.50 -6.71 11.78
C PHE A 321 -14.91 -7.83 12.74
N GLU A 322 -14.19 -8.95 12.71
CA GLU A 322 -14.55 -10.13 13.50
C GLU A 322 -14.18 -10.04 14.99
N THR A 323 -13.52 -8.98 15.41
CA THR A 323 -13.30 -8.73 16.84
C THR A 323 -14.57 -8.24 17.55
N LEU A 324 -15.64 -7.96 16.82
CA LEU A 324 -16.94 -7.56 17.37
C LEU A 324 -17.76 -8.74 17.89
N LEU A 325 -18.47 -8.50 19.00
CA LEU A 325 -19.57 -9.35 19.44
C LEU A 325 -20.78 -9.13 18.50
N LEU A 326 -21.24 -10.17 17.79
CA LEU A 326 -22.35 -10.16 16.81
C LEU A 326 -23.71 -9.67 17.39
N PRO A 327 -24.73 -9.33 16.55
CA PRO A 327 -24.71 -8.69 15.23
C PRO A 327 -25.23 -7.24 15.40
N LEU A 328 -24.39 -6.33 15.87
CA LEU A 328 -24.81 -4.94 15.98
C LEU A 328 -24.76 -4.26 14.59
N PRO A 329 -25.71 -3.36 14.28
CA PRO A 329 -25.67 -2.61 13.03
C PRO A 329 -24.36 -1.84 12.96
N TRP A 330 -23.55 -2.21 11.97
CA TRP A 330 -22.17 -1.78 11.74
C TRP A 330 -21.96 -0.26 11.82
N LYS A 331 -22.99 0.52 11.48
CA LYS A 331 -23.03 1.99 11.54
C LYS A 331 -22.72 2.58 12.93
N LYS A 332 -22.81 1.80 14.02
CA LYS A 332 -22.58 2.33 15.38
C LYS A 332 -21.12 2.26 15.86
N HIS A 333 -20.28 1.43 15.25
CA HIS A 333 -18.95 1.10 15.79
C HIS A 333 -17.76 1.34 14.85
N PHE A 334 -17.97 1.31 13.53
CA PHE A 334 -16.93 1.53 12.53
C PHE A 334 -17.25 2.78 11.75
N ILE A 335 -16.19 3.39 11.22
CA ILE A 335 -16.19 4.63 10.45
C ILE A 335 -17.48 4.78 9.63
#